data_AF-A0A419X3P8-F1
#
_entry.id   AF-A0A419X3P8-F1
#
_cell.length_a   1.000
_cell.length_b   1.000
_cell.length_c   1.000
_cell.angle_alpha   90.00
_cell.angle_beta   90.00
_cell.angle_gamma   90.00
#
_symmetry.space_group_name_H-M   'P 1'
#
loop_
_entity.id
_entity.type
_entity.pdbx_description
1 polymer ?
#
loop_
_entity_poly.entity_id
_entity_poly.type
_entity_poly.pdbx_seq_one_letter_code
_entity_poly.pdbx_strand_id
1 'polypeptide(L)'
;MSTDTLKKQLLRKFHSTCAKAGMSGEEKTALLSSFDVESSADLSESQLKYIIRILEKQANPEGDRQRKRVIASIGGWLRKCSIEHDINTIKSIACRAAGTKSFNQIPLSKLRAIYYEFRNKQQVNAASNEAKEEILNTLILCN
;
A
#
# COMPACT_ATOMS: atom_id res chain seq x y z
N MET A 1 20.83 30.04 -3.08
CA MET A 1 20.58 28.71 -2.47
C MET A 1 21.89 27.97 -2.44
N SER A 2 22.43 27.63 -1.26
CA SER A 2 23.66 26.83 -1.19
C SER A 2 23.44 25.46 -1.81
N THR A 3 24.40 25.01 -2.61
CA THR A 3 24.44 23.69 -3.29
C THR A 3 24.14 22.54 -2.33
N ASP A 4 24.62 22.66 -1.10
CA ASP A 4 24.44 21.68 -0.04
C ASP A 4 22.97 21.47 0.39
N THR A 5 22.15 22.51 0.30
CA THR A 5 20.71 22.44 0.59
C THR A 5 19.97 21.72 -0.54
N LEU A 6 20.38 21.93 -1.79
CA LEU A 6 19.78 21.29 -2.96
C LEU A 6 20.09 19.78 -2.98
N LYS A 7 21.35 19.40 -2.73
CA LYS A 7 21.75 17.99 -2.65
C LYS A 7 20.95 17.23 -1.57
N LYS A 8 20.76 17.83 -0.39
CA LYS A 8 19.92 17.24 0.68
C LYS A 8 18.46 17.05 0.26
N GLN A 9 17.88 18.00 -0.48
CA GLN A 9 16.51 17.85 -1.00
C GLN A 9 16.41 16.72 -2.03
N LEU A 10 17.40 16.60 -2.92
CA LEU A 10 17.46 15.53 -3.92
C LEU A 10 17.60 14.15 -3.27
N LEU A 11 18.41 14.02 -2.21
CA LEU A 11 18.53 12.76 -1.46
C LEU A 11 17.21 12.32 -0.82
N ARG A 12 16.49 13.25 -0.19
CA ARG A 12 15.15 12.96 0.36
C ARG A 12 14.19 12.50 -0.73
N LYS A 13 14.20 13.19 -1.87
CA LYS A 13 13.35 12.83 -3.01
C LYS A 13 13.73 11.46 -3.58
N PHE A 14 15.01 11.17 -3.74
CA PHE A 14 15.51 9.86 -4.16
C PHE A 14 15.00 8.72 -3.27
N HIS A 15 15.14 8.83 -1.95
CA HIS A 15 14.65 7.81 -1.03
C HIS A 15 13.12 7.63 -1.11
N SER A 16 12.37 8.73 -1.20
CA SER A 16 10.92 8.68 -1.39
C SER A 16 10.54 7.98 -2.69
N THR A 17 11.22 8.28 -3.80
CA THR A 17 10.93 7.66 -5.10
C THR A 17 11.33 6.19 -5.14
N CYS A 18 12.45 5.80 -4.53
CA CYS A 18 12.82 4.38 -4.37
C CYS A 18 11.73 3.60 -3.62
N ALA A 19 11.21 4.17 -2.52
CA ALA A 19 10.12 3.57 -1.77
C ALA A 19 8.83 3.45 -2.59
N LYS A 20 8.49 4.46 -3.40
CA LYS A 20 7.33 4.44 -4.30
C LYS A 20 7.47 3.43 -5.45
N ALA A 21 8.68 3.27 -5.98
CA ALA A 21 8.99 2.26 -6.98
C ALA A 21 8.99 0.85 -6.38
N GLY A 22 9.00 0.72 -5.05
CA GLY A 22 8.99 -0.58 -4.37
C GLY A 22 10.33 -1.32 -4.48
N MET A 23 11.43 -0.61 -4.74
CA MET A 23 12.75 -1.22 -4.86
C MET A 23 13.15 -1.92 -3.55
N SER A 24 13.59 -3.16 -3.68
CA SER A 24 14.22 -3.92 -2.61
C SER A 24 15.60 -3.34 -2.26
N GLY A 25 16.15 -3.78 -1.11
CA GLY A 25 17.51 -3.40 -0.71
C GLY A 25 18.56 -3.82 -1.73
N GLU A 26 18.45 -5.04 -2.28
CA GLU A 26 19.35 -5.56 -3.30
C GLU A 26 19.28 -4.75 -4.61
N GLU A 27 18.07 -4.45 -5.10
CA GLU A 27 17.89 -3.62 -6.30
C GLU A 27 18.46 -2.21 -6.09
N LYS A 28 18.33 -1.65 -4.88
CA LYS A 28 18.91 -0.36 -4.54
C LYS A 28 20.43 -0.43 -4.53
N THR A 29 21.03 -1.48 -3.98
CA THR A 29 22.49 -1.68 -3.99
C THR A 29 23.01 -1.89 -5.41
N ALA A 30 22.33 -2.69 -6.23
CA ALA A 30 22.69 -2.89 -7.63
C ALA A 30 22.62 -1.58 -8.43
N LEU A 31 21.61 -0.74 -8.17
CA LEU A 31 21.51 0.59 -8.76
C LEU A 31 22.68 1.48 -8.35
N LEU A 32 23.06 1.50 -7.08
CA LEU A 32 24.22 2.30 -6.60
C LEU A 32 25.53 1.80 -7.24
N SER A 33 25.72 0.48 -7.31
CA SER A 33 26.87 -0.14 -7.97
C SER A 33 26.96 0.22 -9.45
N SER A 34 25.85 0.43 -10.16
CA SER A 34 25.88 0.86 -11.58
C SER A 34 26.44 2.26 -11.80
N PHE A 35 26.58 3.05 -10.73
CA PHE A 35 27.22 4.37 -10.73
C PHE A 35 28.57 4.37 -10.00
N ASP A 36 29.14 3.19 -9.71
CA ASP A 36 30.39 3.00 -8.97
C ASP A 36 30.39 3.68 -7.59
N VAL A 37 29.24 3.71 -6.91
CA VAL A 37 29.09 4.26 -5.55
C VAL A 37 28.52 3.23 -4.57
N GLU A 38 28.95 3.32 -3.32
CA GLU A 38 28.44 2.48 -2.23
C GLU A 38 27.28 3.12 -1.48
N SER A 39 27.29 4.45 -1.36
CA SER A 39 26.25 5.21 -0.67
C SER A 39 25.50 6.15 -1.61
N SER A 40 24.20 6.31 -1.36
CA SER A 40 23.42 7.34 -2.04
C SER A 40 23.93 8.74 -1.77
N ALA A 41 24.69 8.97 -0.69
CA ALA A 41 25.31 10.27 -0.38
C ALA A 41 26.43 10.66 -1.37
N ASP A 42 27.05 9.67 -2.01
CA ASP A 42 28.16 9.86 -2.94
C ASP A 42 27.67 10.22 -4.35
N LEU A 43 26.37 10.03 -4.61
CA LEU A 43 25.75 10.44 -5.87
C LEU A 43 25.85 11.96 -6.06
N SER A 44 26.27 12.36 -7.25
CA SER A 44 26.20 13.75 -7.71
C SER A 44 24.76 14.21 -7.90
N GLU A 45 24.53 15.53 -7.89
CA GLU A 45 23.21 16.10 -8.14
C GLU A 45 22.62 15.67 -9.49
N SER A 46 23.46 15.54 -10.52
CA SER A 46 23.07 15.11 -11.86
C SER A 46 22.61 13.65 -11.86
N GLN A 47 23.33 12.76 -11.19
CA GLN A 47 22.96 11.35 -11.03
C GLN A 47 21.66 11.21 -10.23
N LEU A 48 21.51 11.95 -9.13
CA LEU A 48 20.26 11.96 -8.34
C LEU A 48 19.06 12.37 -9.20
N LYS A 49 19.17 13.46 -9.97
CA LYS A 49 18.10 13.91 -10.87
C LYS A 49 17.76 12.87 -11.93
N TYR A 50 18.77 12.24 -12.52
CA TYR A 50 18.59 11.20 -13.53
C TYR A 50 17.85 9.98 -12.97
N ILE A 51 18.31 9.46 -11.83
CA ILE A 51 17.69 8.29 -11.18
C ILE A 51 16.25 8.61 -10.75
N ILE A 52 16.02 9.77 -10.13
CA ILE A 52 14.67 10.22 -9.75
C ILE A 52 13.75 10.19 -10.96
N ARG A 53 14.19 10.71 -12.12
CA ARG A 53 13.39 10.74 -13.34
C ARG A 53 13.05 9.34 -13.86
N ILE A 54 13.98 8.39 -13.81
CA ILE A 54 13.74 7.01 -14.22
C ILE A 54 12.76 6.33 -13.27
N LEU A 55 12.99 6.44 -11.96
CA LEU A 55 12.12 5.83 -10.96
C LEU A 55 10.72 6.45 -10.96
N GLU A 56 10.59 7.75 -11.23
CA GLU A 56 9.29 8.40 -11.42
C GLU A 56 8.55 7.87 -12.65
N LYS A 57 9.25 7.56 -13.75
CA LYS A 57 8.65 6.90 -14.92
C LYS A 57 8.21 5.47 -14.63
N GLN A 58 8.95 4.75 -13.79
CA GLN A 58 8.63 3.39 -13.38
C GLN A 58 7.63 3.33 -12.20
N ALA A 59 7.26 4.49 -11.64
CA ALA A 59 6.31 4.53 -10.55
C ALA A 59 4.98 3.92 -11.00
N ASN A 60 4.39 3.09 -10.15
CA ASN A 60 3.09 2.46 -10.37
C ASN A 60 2.02 3.14 -9.49
N PRO A 61 1.55 4.35 -9.84
CA PRO A 61 0.62 5.12 -9.02
C PRO A 61 -0.72 4.40 -8.84
N GLU A 62 -1.17 3.67 -9.86
CA GLU A 62 -2.41 2.90 -9.80
C GLU A 62 -2.28 1.70 -8.84
N GLY A 63 -1.13 1.02 -8.83
CA GLY A 63 -0.82 -0.02 -7.86
C GLY A 63 -0.83 0.50 -6.41
N ASP A 64 -0.22 1.67 -6.16
CA ASP A 64 -0.23 2.31 -4.84
C ASP A 64 -1.65 2.70 -4.41
N ARG A 65 -2.42 3.30 -5.32
CA ARG A 65 -3.83 3.65 -5.07
C ARG A 65 -4.64 2.41 -4.70
N GLN A 66 -4.49 1.32 -5.45
CA GLN A 66 -5.24 0.10 -5.20
C GLN A 66 -4.80 -0.60 -3.90
N ARG A 67 -3.50 -0.56 -3.55
CA ARG A 67 -3.00 -1.04 -2.25
C ARG A 67 -3.65 -0.33 -1.08
N LYS A 68 -3.76 1.01 -1.13
CA LYS A 68 -4.46 1.81 -0.11
C LYS A 68 -5.94 1.44 -0.01
N ARG A 69 -6.60 1.21 -1.16
CA ARG A 69 -8.01 0.75 -1.19
C ARG A 69 -8.18 -0.62 -0.54
N VAL A 70 -7.28 -1.56 -0.80
CA VAL A 70 -7.29 -2.89 -0.16
C VAL A 70 -7.14 -2.78 1.36
N ILE A 71 -6.21 -1.93 1.83
CA ILE A 71 -6.03 -1.71 3.27
C ILE A 71 -7.31 -1.16 3.89
N ALA A 72 -7.93 -0.16 3.26
CA ALA A 72 -9.18 0.43 3.72
C ALA A 72 -10.35 -0.57 3.70
N SER A 73 -10.47 -1.41 2.67
CA SER A 73 -11.55 -2.39 2.57
C SER A 73 -11.41 -3.54 3.58
N ILE A 74 -10.20 -4.03 3.82
CA ILE A 74 -9.98 -5.08 4.84
C ILE A 74 -10.18 -4.49 6.24
N GLY A 75 -9.56 -3.35 6.56
CA GLY A 75 -9.72 -2.70 7.86
C GLY A 75 -11.17 -2.31 8.15
N GLY A 76 -11.91 -1.82 7.14
CA GLY A 76 -13.33 -1.53 7.27
C GLY A 76 -14.17 -2.76 7.59
N TRP A 77 -13.86 -3.91 6.99
CA TRP A 77 -14.53 -5.17 7.30
C TRP A 77 -14.22 -5.67 8.72
N LEU A 78 -12.94 -5.64 9.12
CA LEU A 78 -12.52 -6.03 10.48
C LEU A 78 -13.19 -5.18 11.56
N ARG A 79 -13.32 -3.86 11.34
CA ARG A 79 -14.08 -2.97 12.24
C ARG A 79 -15.55 -3.36 12.37
N LYS A 80 -16.21 -3.71 11.25
CA LYS A 80 -17.62 -4.17 11.29
C LYS A 80 -17.80 -5.50 12.02
N CYS A 81 -16.76 -6.33 12.04
CA CYS A 81 -16.74 -7.57 12.80
C CYS A 81 -16.26 -7.38 14.25
N SER A 82 -15.99 -6.13 14.68
CA SER A 82 -15.42 -5.82 16.01
C SER A 82 -14.11 -6.56 16.30
N ILE A 83 -13.29 -6.80 15.26
CA ILE A 83 -11.99 -7.45 15.37
C ILE A 83 -10.90 -6.38 15.47
N GLU A 84 -10.15 -6.37 16.57
CA GLU A 84 -8.96 -5.52 16.72
C GLU A 84 -7.88 -5.91 15.70
N HIS A 85 -7.22 -4.90 15.11
CA HIS A 85 -6.25 -5.13 14.05
C HIS A 85 -5.25 -3.99 13.93
N ASP A 86 -4.06 -4.35 13.47
CA ASP A 86 -3.02 -3.43 13.05
C ASP A 86 -2.79 -3.49 11.53
N ILE A 87 -1.91 -2.62 11.04
CA ILE A 87 -1.59 -2.56 9.61
C ILE A 87 -0.92 -3.85 9.11
N ASN A 88 -0.15 -4.55 9.96
CA ASN A 88 0.54 -5.78 9.57
C ASN A 88 -0.43 -6.94 9.42
N THR A 89 -1.45 -7.01 10.28
CA THR A 89 -2.56 -7.97 10.18
C THR A 89 -3.32 -7.78 8.88
N ILE A 90 -3.67 -6.53 8.54
CA ILE A 90 -4.33 -6.21 7.27
C ILE A 90 -3.49 -6.67 6.07
N LYS A 91 -2.19 -6.33 6.06
CA LYS A 91 -1.27 -6.75 5.01
C LYS A 91 -1.16 -8.28 4.92
N SER A 92 -1.11 -8.95 6.06
CA SER A 92 -1.03 -10.42 6.13
C SER A 92 -2.28 -11.09 5.55
N ILE A 93 -3.47 -10.56 5.82
CA ILE A 93 -4.74 -11.03 5.22
C ILE A 93 -4.69 -10.84 3.70
N ALA A 94 -4.27 -9.66 3.22
CA ALA A 94 -4.14 -9.40 1.79
C ALA A 94 -3.13 -10.34 1.11
N CYS A 95 -1.97 -10.58 1.74
CA CYS A 95 -0.95 -11.51 1.27
C CYS A 95 -1.48 -12.95 1.19
N ARG A 96 -2.21 -13.41 2.22
CA ARG A 96 -2.85 -14.74 2.23
C ARG A 96 -3.88 -14.87 1.11
N ALA A 97 -4.74 -13.87 0.93
CA ALA A 97 -5.73 -13.85 -0.15
C ALA A 97 -5.07 -13.82 -1.55
N ALA A 98 -3.91 -13.16 -1.67
CA ALA A 98 -3.15 -13.08 -2.91
C ALA A 98 -2.25 -14.29 -3.19
N GLY A 99 -1.91 -15.08 -2.18
CA GLY A 99 -0.88 -16.12 -2.27
C GLY A 99 0.55 -15.55 -2.43
N THR A 100 0.83 -14.35 -1.90
CA THR A 100 2.16 -13.72 -1.96
C THR A 100 2.76 -13.56 -0.57
N LYS A 101 4.09 -13.51 -0.48
CA LYS A 101 4.79 -13.27 0.80
C LYS A 101 4.83 -11.78 1.17
N SER A 102 4.87 -10.90 0.16
CA SER A 102 4.94 -9.45 0.36
C SER A 102 3.72 -8.75 -0.22
N PHE A 103 3.21 -7.75 0.50
CA PHE A 103 2.07 -6.94 0.10
C PHE A 103 2.36 -6.09 -1.14
N ASN A 104 3.62 -5.63 -1.26
CA ASN A 104 4.04 -4.83 -2.41
C ASN A 104 4.15 -5.65 -3.71
N GLN A 105 4.28 -6.98 -3.59
CA GLN A 105 4.35 -7.91 -4.72
C GLN A 105 2.97 -8.35 -5.22
N ILE A 106 1.87 -7.95 -4.57
CA ILE A 106 0.53 -8.34 -5.02
C ILE A 106 0.25 -7.68 -6.38
N PRO A 107 -0.07 -8.46 -7.44
CA PRO A 107 -0.41 -7.91 -8.75
C PRO A 107 -1.68 -7.05 -8.69
N LEU A 108 -1.77 -6.05 -9.57
CA LEU A 108 -2.92 -5.12 -9.61
C LEU A 108 -4.27 -5.84 -9.78
N SER A 109 -4.32 -6.91 -10.58
CA SER A 109 -5.52 -7.74 -10.77
C SER A 109 -5.99 -8.36 -9.45
N LYS A 110 -5.07 -8.94 -8.67
CA LYS A 110 -5.37 -9.50 -7.35
C LYS A 110 -5.75 -8.42 -6.34
N LEU A 111 -5.08 -7.27 -6.34
CA LEU A 111 -5.48 -6.13 -5.50
C LEU A 111 -6.91 -5.66 -5.79
N ARG A 112 -7.34 -5.69 -7.05
CA ARG A 112 -8.73 -5.38 -7.42
C ARG A 112 -9.70 -6.45 -6.91
N ALA A 113 -9.40 -7.72 -7.14
CA ALA A 113 -10.21 -8.84 -6.65
C ALA A 113 -10.42 -8.77 -5.12
N ILE A 114 -9.34 -8.63 -4.36
CA ILE A 114 -9.37 -8.52 -2.90
C ILE A 114 -10.21 -7.31 -2.47
N TYR A 115 -10.00 -6.14 -3.10
CA TYR A 115 -10.78 -4.96 -2.78
C TYR A 115 -12.29 -5.18 -2.96
N TYR A 116 -12.72 -5.76 -4.09
CA TYR A 116 -14.13 -6.01 -4.34
C TYR A 116 -14.71 -7.04 -3.39
N GLU A 117 -13.95 -8.10 -3.08
CA GLU A 117 -14.38 -9.14 -2.14
C GLU A 117 -14.65 -8.56 -0.74
N PHE A 118 -13.69 -7.82 -0.18
CA PHE A 118 -13.85 -7.23 1.15
C PHE A 118 -14.88 -6.10 1.18
N ARG A 119 -15.04 -5.34 0.08
CA ARG A 119 -16.13 -4.37 -0.05
C ARG A 119 -17.49 -5.07 -0.04
N ASN A 120 -17.63 -6.19 -0.73
CA ASN A 120 -18.86 -6.98 -0.70
C ASN A 120 -19.16 -7.51 0.71
N LYS A 121 -18.16 -8.06 1.40
CA LYS A 121 -18.31 -8.51 2.80
C LYS A 121 -18.79 -7.39 3.73
N GLN A 122 -18.31 -6.15 3.55
CA GLN A 122 -18.80 -5.01 4.33
C GLN A 122 -20.28 -4.68 4.07
N GLN A 123 -20.75 -4.83 2.84
CA GLN A 123 -22.15 -4.58 2.47
C GLN A 123 -23.06 -5.67 3.02
N VAL A 124 -22.68 -6.94 2.83
CA VAL A 124 -23.42 -8.09 3.35
C VAL A 124 -23.54 -8.02 4.88
N ASN A 125 -22.47 -7.66 5.59
CA ASN A 125 -22.53 -7.48 7.04
C ASN A 125 -23.47 -6.34 7.48
N ALA A 126 -23.56 -5.25 6.70
CA ALA A 126 -24.51 -4.17 7.02
C ALA A 126 -25.95 -4.64 6.85
N ALA A 127 -26.28 -5.23 5.70
CA ALA A 127 -27.61 -5.75 5.42
C ALA A 127 -28.03 -6.82 6.44
N SER A 128 -27.10 -7.70 6.85
CA SER A 128 -27.38 -8.70 7.88
C SER A 128 -27.68 -8.08 9.25
N ASN A 129 -27.03 -6.97 9.61
CA ASN A 129 -27.32 -6.30 10.88
C ASN A 129 -28.65 -5.54 10.81
N GLU A 130 -28.93 -4.85 9.71
CA GLU A 130 -30.22 -4.17 9.50
C GLU A 130 -31.40 -5.15 9.59
N ALA A 131 -31.31 -6.30 8.92
CA ALA A 131 -32.34 -7.33 8.99
C ALA A 131 -32.52 -7.90 10.41
N LYS A 132 -31.43 -8.04 11.20
CA LYS A 132 -31.52 -8.47 12.60
C LYS A 132 -32.29 -7.47 13.46
N GLU A 133 -32.00 -6.18 13.30
CA GLU A 133 -32.70 -5.11 14.03
C GLU A 133 -34.18 -5.03 13.65
N GLU A 134 -34.52 -5.18 12.37
CA GLU A 134 -35.91 -5.20 11.90
C GLU A 134 -36.70 -6.37 12.50
N ILE A 135 -36.12 -7.58 12.51
CA ILE A 135 -36.72 -8.76 13.14
C ILE A 135 -36.91 -8.53 14.65
N LEU A 136 -35.89 -8.00 15.33
CA LEU A 136 -35.96 -7.72 16.76
C LEU A 136 -37.07 -6.71 17.09
N ASN A 137 -37.15 -5.61 16.34
CA ASN A 137 -38.21 -4.61 16.51
C ASN A 137 -39.61 -5.19 16.28
N THR A 138 -39.76 -6.06 15.28
CA THR A 138 -41.04 -6.73 15.02
C THR A 138 -41.43 -7.64 16.19
N LEU A 139 -40.48 -8.40 16.74
CA LEU A 139 -40.72 -9.27 17.90
C LEU A 139 -41.07 -8.49 19.18
N ILE A 140 -40.51 -7.29 19.35
CA ILE A 140 -40.81 -6.41 20.50
C ILE A 140 -42.20 -5.77 20.35
N LEU A 141 -42.59 -5.37 19.14
CA LEU A 141 -43.90 -4.74 18.88
C LEU A 141 -45.07 -5.74 18.85
N CYS A 142 -44.79 -7.02 18.64
CA CYS A 142 -45.81 -8.08 18.65
C CYS A 142 -45.98 -8.78 20.02
N ASN A 143 -45.22 -8.40 21.04
CA ASN A 143 -45.42 -8.79 22.45
C ASN A 143 -46.02 -7.62 23.25
#